data_AF-A0A7L3W9J7-F1
#
_entry.id   AF-A0A7L3W9J7-F1
#
_cell.length_a   1.000
_cell.length_b   1.000
_cell.length_c   1.000
_cell.angle_alpha   90.00
_cell.angle_beta   90.00
_cell.angle_gamma   90.00
#
_symmetry.space_group_name_H-M   'P 1'
#
loop_
_entity.id
_entity.type
_entity.pdbx_description
1 polymer ?
#
loop_
_entity_poly.entity_id
_entity_poly.type
_entity_poly.pdbx_seq_one_letter_code
_entity_poly.pdbx_strand_id
1 'polypeptide(L)' 'AGHATEEENKLSRTVMRYWTNFARNGDPNGEGLVHWPQYGLDEKYLEINLMQKASEKLKERKMEFW' A
#
# COMPACT_ATOMS: atom_id res chain seq x y z
N ALA A 1 -26.71 -6.93 5.67
CA ALA A 1 -25.35 -6.71 5.14
C ALA A 1 -24.78 -5.48 5.83
N GLY A 2 -23.53 -5.53 6.31
CA GLY A 2 -22.89 -4.34 6.88
C GLY A 2 -22.73 -3.27 5.80
N HIS A 3 -23.14 -2.04 6.09
CA HIS A 3 -22.93 -0.92 5.17
C HIS A 3 -21.48 -0.46 5.27
N ALA A 4 -20.70 -0.67 4.20
CA ALA A 4 -19.41 -0.01 4.05
C ALA A 4 -19.61 1.46 3.69
N THR A 5 -18.80 2.33 4.29
CA THR A 5 -18.73 3.74 3.94
C THR A 5 -18.16 3.90 2.52
N GLU A 6 -18.40 5.05 1.90
CA GLU A 6 -17.84 5.32 0.57
C GLU A 6 -16.30 5.31 0.58
N GLU A 7 -15.68 5.75 1.67
CA GLU A 7 -14.23 5.74 1.83
C GLU A 7 -13.68 4.32 1.95
N GLU A 8 -14.37 3.41 2.65
CA GLU A 8 -14.00 1.98 2.69
C GLU A 8 -14.16 1.31 1.32
N ASN A 9 -15.21 1.66 0.56
CA ASN A 9 -15.40 1.17 -0.80
C ASN A 9 -14.28 1.64 -1.74
N LYS A 10 -13.87 2.91 -1.63
CA LYS A 10 -12.72 3.45 -2.37
C LYS A 10 -11.43 2.74 -1.98
N LEU A 11 -11.17 2.57 -0.68
CA LEU A 11 -10.01 1.86 -0.17
C LEU A 11 -9.95 0.42 -0.72
N SER A 12 -11.07 -0.31 -0.65
CA SER A 12 -11.17 -1.68 -1.17
C SER A 12 -10.82 -1.74 -2.67
N ARG A 13 -11.40 -0.85 -3.49
CA ARG A 13 -11.09 -0.76 -4.93
C ARG A 13 -9.63 -0.46 -5.20
N THR A 14 -9.03 0.45 -4.42
CA THR A 14 -7.61 0.79 -4.52
C THR A 14 -6.72 -0.42 -4.20
N VAL A 15 -6.98 -1.13 -3.10
CA VAL A 15 -6.22 -2.32 -2.70
C VAL A 15 -6.34 -3.43 -3.73
N MET A 16 -7.55 -3.67 -4.26
CA MET A 16 -7.76 -4.64 -5.34
C MET A 16 -6.95 -4.28 -6.58
N ARG A 17 -6.84 -3.00 -6.96
CA ARG A 17 -6.07 -2.59 -8.13
C ARG A 17 -4.57 -2.81 -7.96
N TYR A 18 -4.00 -2.50 -6.78
CA TYR A 18 -2.60 -2.84 -6.51
C TYR A 18 -2.36 -4.36 -6.62
N TRP A 19 -3.25 -5.17 -6.02
CA TRP A 19 -3.11 -6.63 -6.04
C TRP A 19 -3.24 -7.22 -7.44
N THR A 20 -4.18 -6.76 -8.26
CA THR A 20 -4.37 -7.28 -9.62
C THR A 20 -3.22 -6.86 -10.55
N ASN A 21 -2.69 -5.64 -10.40
CA ASN A 21 -1.48 -5.22 -11.11
C ASN A 21 -0.30 -6.11 -10.75
N PHE A 22 -0.03 -6.28 -9.45
CA PHE A 22 1.05 -7.12 -8.96
C PHE A 22 0.92 -8.56 -9.46
N ALA A 23 -0.27 -9.15 -9.39
CA ALA A 23 -0.51 -10.51 -9.89
C ALA A 23 -0.27 -10.65 -11.41
N ARG A 24 -0.45 -9.57 -12.19
CA ARG A 24 -0.30 -9.59 -13.64
C ARG A 24 1.16 -9.52 -14.10
N ASN A 25 1.98 -8.69 -13.48
CA ASN A 25 3.32 -8.37 -13.99
C ASN A 25 4.41 -8.22 -12.90
N GLY A 26 4.08 -8.45 -11.63
CA GLY A 26 5.01 -8.30 -10.51
C GLY A 26 5.19 -6.85 -10.03
N ASP A 27 4.48 -5.88 -10.61
CA ASP A 27 4.49 -4.47 -10.23
C ASP A 27 3.09 -4.01 -9.79
N PRO A 28 2.89 -3.60 -8.53
CA PRO A 28 1.57 -3.15 -8.07
C PRO A 28 1.14 -1.79 -8.68
N ASN A 29 2.07 -1.03 -9.27
CA ASN A 29 1.83 0.34 -9.72
C ASN A 29 0.90 0.43 -10.95
N GLY A 30 0.28 1.60 -11.14
CA GLY A 30 -0.60 1.88 -12.27
C GLY A 30 -1.18 3.29 -12.24
N GLU A 31 -1.84 3.69 -13.32
CA GLU A 31 -2.38 5.05 -13.47
C GLU A 31 -3.39 5.41 -12.36
N GLY A 32 -3.20 6.58 -11.74
CA GLY A 32 -4.06 7.07 -10.66
C GLY A 32 -3.88 6.35 -9.32
N LEU A 33 -2.86 5.50 -9.17
CA LEU A 33 -2.44 4.97 -7.87
C LEU A 33 -1.30 5.83 -7.32
N VAL A 34 -1.21 5.92 -5.98
CA VAL A 34 -0.01 6.40 -5.32
C VAL A 34 1.12 5.42 -5.64
N HIS A 35 2.31 5.93 -5.89
CA HIS A 35 3.44 5.06 -6.19
C HIS A 35 3.75 4.18 -4.97
N TRP A 36 3.75 2.85 -5.18
CA TRP A 36 4.20 1.86 -4.23
C TRP A 36 5.68 1.58 -4.52
N PRO A 37 6.61 2.11 -3.70
CA PRO A 37 8.03 1.91 -3.92
C PRO A 37 8.42 0.45 -3.69
N GLN A 38 9.33 -0.07 -4.52
CA GLN A 38 9.95 -1.36 -4.27
C GLN A 38 10.74 -1.29 -2.97
N TYR A 39 10.60 -2.32 -2.14
CA TYR A 39 11.37 -2.42 -0.90
C TYR A 39 12.86 -2.66 -1.24
N GLY A 40 13.72 -1.76 -0.77
CA GLY A 40 15.17 -1.76 -1.01
C GLY A 40 15.97 -1.43 0.26
N LEU A 41 17.21 -0.99 0.09
CA LEU A 41 18.10 -0.61 1.20
C LEU A 41 17.59 0.59 2.02
N ASP A 42 16.75 1.43 1.41
CA ASP A 42 16.06 2.54 2.06
C ASP A 42 14.75 2.10 2.74
N GLU A 43 14.41 0.81 2.69
CA GLU A 43 13.26 0.20 3.36
C GLU A 43 11.92 0.92 3.08
N LYS A 44 11.77 1.44 1.88
CA LYS A 44 10.55 2.13 1.47
C LYS A 44 9.38 1.16 1.37
N TYR A 45 8.21 1.63 1.79
CA TYR A 45 6.96 0.88 1.76
C TYR A 45 5.77 1.80 1.51
N LEU A 46 4.61 1.20 1.20
CA LEU A 46 3.35 1.92 1.08
C LEU A 46 2.52 1.74 2.37
N GLU A 47 2.11 2.85 2.97
CA GLU A 47 1.07 2.89 3.99
C GLU A 47 -0.29 2.78 3.32
N ILE A 48 -1.00 1.68 3.59
CA ILE A 48 -2.38 1.47 3.14
C ILE A 48 -3.34 1.91 4.24
N ASN A 49 -3.74 3.18 4.18
CA ASN A 49 -4.83 3.79 4.96
C ASN A 49 -5.88 4.37 4.01
N LEU A 50 -6.89 5.12 4.49
CA LEU A 50 -7.85 5.82 3.62
C LEU A 50 -7.14 6.67 2.54
N MET A 51 -6.05 7.34 2.93
CA MET A 51 -5.12 7.98 2.01
C MET A 51 -3.80 7.20 1.99
N GLN A 52 -3.39 6.73 0.81
CA GLN A 52 -2.15 5.97 0.67
C GLN A 52 -0.95 6.92 0.62
N LYS A 53 0.15 6.51 1.25
CA LYS A 53 1.36 7.32 1.33
C LYS A 53 2.60 6.43 1.31
N ALA A 54 3.62 6.82 0.53
CA ALA A 54 4.93 6.20 0.61
C ALA A 54 5.67 6.66 1.88
N SER A 55 6.30 5.71 2.57
CA SER A 55 7.04 5.90 3.81
C SER A 55 8.25 4.98 3.80
N GLU A 56 9.07 5.00 4.84
CA GLU A 56 10.32 4.24 4.93
C GLU A 56 10.58 3.71 6.33
N LYS A 57 11.39 2.66 6.43
CA LYS A 57 11.90 2.10 7.70
C LYS A 57 10.78 1.62 8.64
N LEU A 58 9.92 0.75 8.11
CA LEU A 58 8.75 0.24 8.82
C LEU A 58 9.15 -0.41 10.15
N LYS A 59 8.70 0.18 11.26
CA LYS A 59 8.94 -0.32 12.64
C LYS A 59 10.42 -0.34 13.06
N GLU A 60 11.27 0.52 12.50
CA GLU A 60 12.71 0.63 12.83
C GLU A 60 12.99 0.52 14.34
N ARG A 61 12.40 1.40 15.16
CA ARG A 61 12.58 1.40 16.62
C ARG A 61 12.22 0.08 17.31
N LYS A 62 11.27 -0.68 16.77
CA LYS A 62 10.91 -1.99 17.32
C LYS A 62 11.98 -3.01 16.95
N MET A 63 12.47 -2.99 15.71
CA MET A 63 13.51 -3.92 15.25
C MET A 63 14.88 -3.63 15.87
N GLU A 64 15.18 -2.38 16.24
CA GLU A 64 16.38 -2.03 17.01
C GLU A 64 16.38 -2.62 18.42
N PHE A 65 15.20 -2.86 18.98
CA PHE A 65 15.04 -3.28 20.37
C PHE A 65 15.07 -4.81 20.57
N TRP A 66 14.59 -5.60 19.59
CA TRP A 66 14.47 -7.06 19.68
C TRP A 66 15.65 -7.78 19.00
#